data_AF-A0A2M7XHF6-F1
#
_entry.id   AF-A0A2M7XHF6-F1
#
_cell.length_a   1.000
_cell.length_b   1.000
_cell.length_c   1.000
_cell.angle_alpha   90.00
_cell.angle_beta   90.00
_cell.angle_gamma   90.00
#
_symmetry.space_group_name_H-M   'P 1'
#
loop_
_entity.id
_entity.type
_entity.pdbx_description
1 polymer ?
#
loop_
_entity_poly.entity_id
_entity_poly.type
_entity_poly.pdbx_seq_one_letter_code
_entity_poly.pdbx_strand_id
1 'polypeptide(L)'
;MSKTPNYDAKVKAILDATKPGEKTCQLTGDNWYMDENEIEIYRKYKVPPSKYAPLIRMKLIHGYFVMFDMWYNKHPQTGEPIISCTHPSTGINVLPDKEWFTKDFIDRGRDIDLESSFFDQIYKLSRQVPLAACYNYIPPENSLAFISLGDKDSFFVLACKSKRCYYCMNGYDIENSAELALVYNVQSSYNIVHSERIHNCKFVREGHDCLNSSFLFDCRNCEYCFGATNKRNRKYLFWNEQLSKDEWEHRVAEVDLSFYKIRRHWEEKFRELVASSIWPEN
;
A
#
# COMPACT_ATOMS: atom_id res chain seq x y z
N MET A 1 -15.32 20.48 -17.22
CA MET A 1 -15.76 21.63 -16.40
C MET A 1 -17.20 21.40 -15.95
N SER A 2 -17.54 21.84 -14.75
CA SER A 2 -18.90 21.83 -14.19
C SER A 2 -19.92 22.42 -15.18
N LYS A 3 -21.13 21.82 -15.25
CA LYS A 3 -22.29 22.32 -15.99
C LYS A 3 -23.41 22.70 -15.02
N THR A 4 -23.07 23.32 -13.88
CA THR A 4 -24.03 23.67 -12.82
C THR A 4 -24.02 25.18 -12.56
N PRO A 5 -24.81 25.99 -13.31
CA PRO A 5 -24.73 27.45 -13.30
C PRO A 5 -24.87 28.09 -11.90
N ASN A 6 -25.75 27.55 -11.07
CA ASN A 6 -25.98 28.05 -9.71
C ASN A 6 -24.77 27.80 -8.79
N TYR A 7 -24.08 26.67 -8.97
CA TYR A 7 -22.86 26.37 -8.23
C TYR A 7 -21.72 27.26 -8.71
N ASP A 8 -21.52 27.34 -10.03
CA ASP A 8 -20.45 28.12 -10.64
C ASP A 8 -20.53 29.61 -10.24
N ALA A 9 -21.73 30.19 -10.24
CA ALA A 9 -21.93 31.58 -9.81
C ALA A 9 -21.56 31.80 -8.33
N LYS A 10 -21.97 30.88 -7.44
CA LYS A 10 -21.65 30.96 -6.01
C LYS A 10 -20.16 30.78 -5.74
N VAL A 11 -19.53 29.81 -6.39
CA VAL A 11 -18.09 29.56 -6.22
C VAL A 11 -17.26 30.70 -6.78
N LYS A 12 -17.65 31.28 -7.92
CA LYS A 12 -16.99 32.47 -8.47
C LYS A 12 -16.97 33.62 -7.46
N ALA A 13 -18.10 33.94 -6.83
CA ALA A 13 -18.16 35.00 -5.82
C ALA A 13 -17.23 34.73 -4.62
N ILE A 14 -17.11 33.48 -4.18
CA ILE A 14 -16.19 33.08 -3.10
C ILE A 14 -14.74 33.26 -3.55
N LEU A 15 -14.38 32.79 -4.74
CA LEU A 15 -13.02 32.86 -5.27
C LEU A 15 -12.56 34.29 -5.55
N ASP A 16 -13.46 35.14 -6.05
CA ASP A 16 -13.18 36.57 -6.29
C ASP A 16 -12.93 37.32 -4.97
N ALA A 17 -13.58 36.90 -3.88
CA ALA A 17 -13.37 37.45 -2.54
C ALA A 17 -12.17 36.85 -1.80
N THR A 18 -11.63 35.73 -2.29
CA THR A 18 -10.52 35.04 -1.63
C THR A 18 -9.20 35.75 -1.92
N LYS A 19 -8.48 36.07 -0.85
CA LYS A 19 -7.15 36.71 -0.90
C LYS A 19 -6.14 35.88 -0.11
N PRO A 20 -4.85 35.97 -0.47
CA PRO A 20 -3.78 35.38 0.34
C PRO A 20 -3.83 35.86 1.78
N GLY A 21 -3.43 35.00 2.70
CA GLY A 21 -3.35 35.35 4.12
C GLY A 21 -3.41 34.15 5.04
N GLU A 22 -3.24 34.44 6.34
CA GLU A 22 -3.34 33.45 7.39
C GLU A 22 -4.79 32.93 7.52
N LYS A 23 -4.93 31.61 7.67
CA LYS A 23 -6.18 30.89 7.87
C LYS A 23 -6.02 29.94 9.05
N THR A 24 -7.11 29.67 9.75
CA THR A 24 -7.13 28.72 10.87
C THR A 24 -7.87 27.45 10.47
N CYS A 25 -7.24 26.29 10.69
CA CYS A 25 -7.78 24.98 10.34
C CYS A 25 -8.98 24.68 11.23
N GLN A 26 -10.17 24.51 10.65
CA GLN A 26 -11.38 24.28 11.43
C GLN A 26 -11.34 22.96 12.24
N LEU A 27 -10.53 21.98 11.82
CA LEU A 27 -10.43 20.67 12.48
C LEU A 27 -9.42 20.67 13.63
N THR A 28 -8.26 21.30 13.45
CA THR A 28 -7.14 21.22 14.42
C THR A 28 -6.90 22.51 15.20
N GLY A 29 -7.37 23.65 14.69
CA GLY A 29 -7.06 24.98 15.23
C GLY A 29 -5.70 25.53 14.78
N ASP A 30 -4.91 24.77 14.02
CA ASP A 30 -3.59 25.23 13.54
C ASP A 30 -3.73 26.28 12.44
N ASN A 31 -2.83 27.26 12.44
CA ASN A 31 -2.79 28.26 11.37
C ASN A 31 -1.97 27.78 10.18
N TRP A 32 -2.39 28.17 8.97
CA TRP A 32 -1.59 28.03 7.75
C TRP A 32 -1.71 29.30 6.91
N TYR A 33 -0.69 29.60 6.12
CA TYR A 33 -0.73 30.71 5.18
C TYR A 33 -1.23 30.20 3.82
N MET A 34 -2.35 30.72 3.36
CA MET A 34 -2.87 30.47 2.01
C MET A 34 -2.23 31.48 1.05
N ASP A 35 -1.42 31.00 0.12
CA ASP A 35 -0.74 31.83 -0.87
C ASP A 35 -1.55 31.96 -2.18
N GLU A 36 -1.05 32.76 -3.13
CA GLU A 36 -1.74 32.95 -4.41
C GLU A 36 -1.74 31.67 -5.25
N ASN A 37 -0.70 30.84 -5.16
CA ASN A 37 -0.62 29.57 -5.90
C ASN A 37 -1.75 28.61 -5.46
N GLU A 38 -2.01 28.51 -4.15
CA GLU A 38 -3.11 27.72 -3.63
C GLU A 38 -4.46 28.25 -4.14
N ILE A 39 -4.64 29.58 -4.18
CA ILE A 39 -5.86 30.23 -4.68
C ILE A 39 -6.05 29.97 -6.17
N GLU A 40 -5.00 30.04 -6.98
CA GLU A 40 -5.05 29.73 -8.40
C GLU A 40 -5.46 28.28 -8.68
N ILE A 41 -5.01 27.33 -7.85
CA ILE A 41 -5.46 25.94 -7.93
C ILE A 41 -6.99 25.87 -7.73
N TYR A 42 -7.53 26.54 -6.71
CA TYR A 42 -8.99 26.58 -6.50
C TYR A 42 -9.74 27.23 -7.67
N ARG A 43 -9.19 28.30 -8.26
CA ARG A 43 -9.74 28.94 -9.46
C ARG A 43 -9.73 28.01 -10.67
N LYS A 44 -8.62 27.32 -10.92
CA LYS A 44 -8.44 26.35 -12.01
C LYS A 44 -9.48 25.23 -11.95
N TYR A 45 -9.72 24.68 -10.76
CA TYR A 45 -10.68 23.59 -10.57
C TYR A 45 -12.11 24.07 -10.28
N LYS A 46 -12.34 25.38 -10.17
CA LYS A 46 -13.64 26.00 -9.84
C LYS A 46 -14.27 25.41 -8.58
N VAL A 47 -13.47 25.30 -7.52
CA VAL A 47 -13.91 24.81 -6.20
C VAL A 47 -13.65 25.88 -5.15
N PRO A 48 -14.45 25.97 -4.07
CA PRO A 48 -14.19 26.94 -3.01
C PRO A 48 -12.91 26.58 -2.22
N PRO A 49 -12.23 27.57 -1.60
CA PRO A 49 -11.09 27.31 -0.75
C PRO A 49 -11.44 26.38 0.41
N SER A 50 -10.49 25.52 0.80
CA SER A 50 -10.71 24.60 1.91
C SER A 50 -10.72 25.31 3.27
N LYS A 51 -11.50 24.77 4.19
CA LYS A 51 -11.50 25.15 5.62
C LYS A 51 -10.42 24.40 6.42
N TYR A 52 -9.69 23.50 5.78
CA TYR A 52 -8.66 22.67 6.39
C TYR A 52 -7.29 22.97 5.79
N ALA A 53 -6.27 23.02 6.64
CA ALA A 53 -4.89 23.23 6.20
C ALA A 53 -4.46 22.15 5.18
N PRO A 54 -3.54 22.47 4.23
CA PRO A 54 -3.08 21.54 3.19
C PRO A 54 -2.72 20.15 3.69
N LEU A 55 -1.88 20.06 4.72
CA LEU A 55 -1.46 18.78 5.30
C LEU A 55 -2.61 18.03 5.98
N ILE A 56 -3.58 18.73 6.57
CA ILE A 56 -4.75 18.11 7.18
C ILE A 56 -5.68 17.54 6.12
N ARG A 57 -5.88 18.24 5.00
CA ARG A 57 -6.61 17.68 3.84
C ARG A 57 -5.95 16.41 3.34
N MET A 58 -4.62 16.43 3.20
CA MET A 58 -3.87 15.23 2.82
C MET A 58 -4.12 14.11 3.83
N LYS A 59 -4.00 14.37 5.13
CA LYS A 59 -4.32 13.36 6.16
C LYS A 59 -5.75 12.84 6.07
N LEU A 60 -6.74 13.67 5.76
CA LEU A 60 -8.13 13.22 5.61
C LEU A 60 -8.33 12.36 4.36
N ILE A 61 -7.73 12.76 3.23
CA ILE A 61 -7.78 12.00 1.96
C ILE A 61 -7.11 10.63 2.12
N HIS A 62 -5.97 10.59 2.83
CA HIS A 62 -5.21 9.37 3.05
C HIS A 62 -5.66 8.59 4.30
N GLY A 63 -6.46 9.20 5.18
CA GLY A 63 -6.85 8.64 6.47
C GLY A 63 -7.82 7.47 6.37
N TYR A 64 -8.54 7.36 5.26
CA TYR A 64 -9.42 6.22 4.97
C TYR A 64 -8.71 5.07 4.25
N PHE A 65 -7.48 5.29 3.76
CA PHE A 65 -6.66 4.22 3.21
C PHE A 65 -5.64 3.75 4.24
N VAL A 66 -6.14 3.31 5.39
CA VAL A 66 -5.44 2.25 6.11
C VAL A 66 -5.54 1.04 5.20
N MET A 67 -4.39 0.52 4.77
CA MET A 67 -4.38 -0.81 4.17
C MET A 67 -4.96 -1.83 5.15
N PHE A 68 -4.93 -3.10 4.78
CA PHE A 68 -5.53 -4.14 5.59
C PHE A 68 -4.72 -4.35 6.89
N ASP A 69 -5.27 -3.93 8.02
CA ASP A 69 -4.83 -4.36 9.34
C ASP A 69 -5.52 -5.67 9.71
N MET A 70 -4.82 -6.57 10.41
CA MET A 70 -5.37 -7.85 10.83
C MET A 70 -5.78 -7.79 12.31
N TRP A 71 -7.03 -8.12 12.59
CA TRP A 71 -7.63 -8.06 13.92
C TRP A 71 -8.16 -9.42 14.35
N TYR A 72 -8.06 -9.70 15.65
CA TYR A 72 -8.82 -10.77 16.26
C TYR A 72 -10.26 -10.32 16.51
N ASN A 73 -11.18 -11.01 15.87
CA ASN A 73 -12.62 -10.98 16.14
C ASN A 73 -13.04 -12.28 16.85
N LYS A 74 -14.30 -12.30 17.29
CA LYS A 74 -14.93 -13.49 17.86
C LYS A 74 -16.08 -13.92 16.98
N HIS A 75 -16.21 -15.22 16.78
CA HIS A 75 -17.36 -15.80 16.12
C HIS A 75 -18.64 -15.45 16.91
N PRO A 76 -19.70 -14.93 16.26
CA PRO A 76 -20.87 -14.40 16.98
C PRO A 76 -21.67 -15.47 17.74
N GLN A 77 -21.67 -16.72 17.29
CA GLN A 77 -22.34 -17.83 17.99
C GLN A 77 -21.43 -18.63 18.93
N THR A 78 -20.23 -19.02 18.48
CA THR A 78 -19.36 -19.93 19.25
C THR A 78 -18.35 -19.21 20.14
N GLY A 79 -18.04 -17.93 19.86
CA GLY A 79 -17.02 -17.17 20.57
C GLY A 79 -15.57 -17.48 20.14
N GLU A 80 -15.37 -18.44 19.23
CA GLU A 80 -14.07 -18.82 18.70
C GLU A 80 -13.34 -17.64 18.03
N PRO A 81 -12.00 -17.54 18.15
CA PRO A 81 -11.26 -16.44 17.54
C PRO A 81 -11.26 -16.55 16.01
N ILE A 82 -11.51 -15.43 15.35
CA ILE A 82 -11.47 -15.28 13.89
C ILE A 82 -10.49 -14.16 13.57
N ILE A 83 -9.59 -14.37 12.63
CA ILE A 83 -8.76 -13.28 12.11
C ILE A 83 -9.47 -12.63 10.92
N SER A 84 -9.55 -11.30 10.90
CA SER A 84 -10.14 -10.56 9.77
C SER A 84 -9.59 -9.15 9.66
N CYS A 85 -9.92 -8.46 8.58
CA CYS A 85 -9.58 -7.04 8.39
C CYS A 85 -10.62 -6.06 8.93
N THR A 86 -11.68 -6.58 9.55
CA THR A 86 -12.72 -5.77 10.17
C THR A 86 -12.29 -5.42 11.59
N HIS A 87 -12.10 -4.13 11.88
CA HIS A 87 -11.75 -3.69 13.22
C HIS A 87 -12.87 -4.02 14.23
N PRO A 88 -12.60 -4.67 15.38
CA PRO A 88 -13.62 -5.08 16.35
C PRO A 88 -14.49 -3.94 16.90
N SER A 89 -13.96 -2.71 17.00
CA SER A 89 -14.72 -1.53 17.46
C SER A 89 -15.84 -1.10 16.52
N THR A 90 -15.83 -1.55 15.25
CA THR A 90 -16.94 -1.30 14.32
C THR A 90 -18.23 -1.94 14.84
N GLY A 91 -18.12 -2.99 15.66
CA GLY A 91 -19.23 -3.80 16.14
C GLY A 91 -19.99 -4.49 15.01
N ILE A 92 -19.37 -4.66 13.85
CA ILE A 92 -19.85 -5.51 12.76
C ILE A 92 -19.38 -6.92 13.06
N ASN A 93 -20.31 -7.88 13.00
CA ASN A 93 -19.98 -9.29 13.17
C ASN A 93 -19.19 -9.82 11.98
N VAL A 94 -18.34 -10.82 12.20
CA VAL A 94 -17.54 -11.46 11.17
C VAL A 94 -17.76 -12.96 11.22
N LEU A 95 -17.86 -13.60 10.05
CA LEU A 95 -17.96 -15.04 9.91
C LEU A 95 -16.78 -15.59 9.08
N PRO A 96 -16.33 -16.83 9.34
CA PRO A 96 -15.38 -17.49 8.46
C PRO A 96 -15.92 -17.55 7.03
N ASP A 97 -15.08 -17.29 6.02
CA ASP A 97 -15.51 -17.16 4.62
C ASP A 97 -16.41 -18.32 4.15
N LYS A 98 -16.01 -19.57 4.44
CA LYS A 98 -16.78 -20.76 4.09
C LYS A 98 -18.20 -20.75 4.64
N GLU A 99 -18.37 -20.31 5.89
CA GLU A 99 -19.68 -20.23 6.52
C GLU A 99 -20.49 -19.06 5.97
N TRP A 100 -19.85 -17.92 5.75
CA TRP A 100 -20.50 -16.73 5.19
C TRP A 100 -21.16 -17.04 3.84
N PHE A 101 -20.47 -17.75 2.95
CA PHE A 101 -21.00 -18.14 1.64
C PHE A 101 -22.14 -19.17 1.67
N THR A 102 -22.35 -19.86 2.79
CA THR A 102 -23.48 -20.81 2.94
C THR A 102 -24.75 -20.17 3.47
N LYS A 103 -24.70 -18.90 3.87
CA LYS A 103 -25.81 -18.19 4.50
C LYS A 103 -26.45 -17.21 3.53
N ASP A 104 -27.78 -17.11 3.63
CA ASP A 104 -28.55 -16.02 3.07
C ASP A 104 -28.88 -15.04 4.20
N PHE A 105 -28.74 -13.74 3.92
CA PHE A 105 -29.02 -12.64 4.86
C PHE A 105 -30.21 -11.79 4.43
N ILE A 106 -31.03 -12.28 3.48
CA ILE A 106 -32.20 -11.58 2.98
C ILE A 106 -33.24 -11.26 4.08
N ASP A 107 -33.28 -12.05 5.16
CA ASP A 107 -34.11 -11.81 6.35
C ASP A 107 -33.74 -10.49 7.08
N ARG A 108 -32.54 -9.97 6.84
CA ARG A 108 -32.06 -8.68 7.36
C ARG A 108 -32.46 -7.51 6.48
N GLY A 109 -33.02 -7.76 5.30
CA GLY A 109 -33.60 -6.73 4.44
C GLY A 109 -34.67 -5.91 5.15
N ARG A 110 -34.74 -4.62 4.84
CA ARG A 110 -35.71 -3.67 5.38
C ARG A 110 -36.22 -2.78 4.25
N ASP A 111 -37.50 -2.44 4.30
CA ASP A 111 -38.05 -1.40 3.45
C ASP A 111 -37.45 -0.03 3.83
N ILE A 112 -37.32 0.85 2.83
CA ILE A 112 -36.80 2.21 3.05
C ILE A 112 -37.86 3.04 3.77
N ASP A 113 -37.49 3.61 4.92
CA ASP A 113 -38.28 4.61 5.63
C ASP A 113 -37.93 6.01 5.12
N LEU A 114 -38.86 6.68 4.43
CA LEU A 114 -38.63 8.00 3.86
C LEU A 114 -38.66 9.13 4.91
N GLU A 115 -39.16 8.86 6.12
CA GLU A 115 -39.23 9.84 7.20
C GLU A 115 -37.93 9.91 8.02
N SER A 116 -37.02 8.94 7.82
CA SER A 116 -35.76 8.83 8.55
C SER A 116 -34.54 9.12 7.65
N SER A 117 -33.41 9.46 8.29
CA SER A 117 -32.12 9.62 7.60
C SER A 117 -31.70 8.34 6.86
N PHE A 118 -31.48 8.45 5.55
CA PHE A 118 -31.03 7.34 4.71
C PHE A 118 -29.67 6.76 5.16
N PHE A 119 -28.73 7.63 5.55
CA PHE A 119 -27.41 7.18 6.00
C PHE A 119 -27.46 6.42 7.31
N ASP A 120 -28.36 6.80 8.23
CA ASP A 120 -28.56 6.06 9.48
C ASP A 120 -29.19 4.69 9.22
N GLN A 121 -30.13 4.61 8.27
CA GLN A 121 -30.73 3.34 7.85
C GLN A 121 -29.68 2.39 7.27
N ILE A 122 -28.83 2.87 6.34
CA ILE A 122 -27.72 2.08 5.79
C ILE A 122 -26.72 1.68 6.87
N TYR A 123 -26.36 2.60 7.76
CA TYR A 123 -25.41 2.32 8.84
C TYR A 123 -25.93 1.25 9.81
N LYS A 124 -27.23 1.28 10.15
CA LYS A 124 -27.86 0.24 10.97
C LYS A 124 -27.90 -1.10 10.23
N LEU A 125 -28.25 -1.09 8.94
CA LEU A 125 -28.32 -2.30 8.12
C LEU A 125 -26.95 -2.95 7.96
N SER A 126 -25.91 -2.17 7.67
CA SER A 126 -24.54 -2.69 7.46
C SER A 126 -23.96 -3.39 8.68
N ARG A 127 -24.46 -3.09 9.89
CA ARG A 127 -24.07 -3.75 11.14
C ARG A 127 -24.88 -5.01 11.46
N GLN A 128 -26.01 -5.23 10.79
CA GLN A 128 -26.84 -6.43 10.98
C GLN A 128 -26.39 -7.61 10.13
N VAL A 129 -25.75 -7.33 8.99
CA VAL A 129 -25.20 -8.36 8.10
C VAL A 129 -23.72 -8.56 8.45
N PRO A 130 -23.30 -9.79 8.81
CA PRO A 130 -21.90 -10.04 9.09
C PRO A 130 -21.04 -9.91 7.82
N LEU A 131 -19.76 -9.61 7.99
CA LEU A 131 -18.78 -9.61 6.90
C LEU A 131 -18.04 -10.95 6.83
N ALA A 132 -17.54 -11.29 5.63
CA ALA A 132 -16.58 -12.36 5.47
C ALA A 132 -15.24 -11.96 6.13
N ALA A 133 -14.51 -12.95 6.65
CA ALA A 133 -13.32 -12.70 7.44
C ALA A 133 -12.11 -12.31 6.60
N CYS A 134 -11.82 -13.08 5.56
CA CYS A 134 -10.56 -13.01 4.82
C CYS A 134 -10.73 -12.77 3.31
N TYR A 135 -11.92 -12.93 2.76
CA TYR A 135 -12.21 -12.75 1.33
C TYR A 135 -11.31 -13.61 0.41
N ASN A 136 -11.00 -14.83 0.83
CA ASN A 136 -10.11 -15.72 0.09
C ASN A 136 -10.80 -16.27 -1.17
N TYR A 137 -10.17 -16.13 -2.34
CA TYR A 137 -10.65 -16.74 -3.59
C TYR A 137 -10.34 -18.23 -3.64
N ILE A 138 -9.12 -18.61 -3.23
CA ILE A 138 -8.71 -20.00 -3.06
C ILE A 138 -8.28 -20.15 -1.59
N PRO A 139 -8.82 -21.13 -0.84
CA PRO A 139 -8.46 -21.33 0.55
C PRO A 139 -6.95 -21.51 0.73
N PRO A 140 -6.34 -20.78 1.68
CA PRO A 140 -4.93 -20.98 2.03
C PRO A 140 -4.68 -22.36 2.66
N GLU A 141 -3.48 -22.88 2.51
CA GLU A 141 -2.98 -24.10 3.16
C GLU A 141 -1.89 -23.71 4.17
N ASN A 142 -2.10 -24.01 5.46
CA ASN A 142 -1.14 -23.66 6.54
C ASN A 142 -0.64 -22.21 6.44
N SER A 143 -1.53 -21.27 6.13
CA SER A 143 -1.16 -19.88 5.85
C SER A 143 -2.08 -18.89 6.57
N LEU A 144 -1.49 -17.78 6.98
CA LEU A 144 -2.21 -16.60 7.46
C LEU A 144 -2.31 -15.60 6.31
N ALA A 145 -3.44 -15.63 5.60
CA ALA A 145 -3.64 -14.88 4.37
C ALA A 145 -4.97 -14.13 4.34
N PHE A 146 -4.99 -13.01 3.63
CA PHE A 146 -6.17 -12.24 3.25
C PHE A 146 -6.21 -12.11 1.74
N ILE A 147 -7.37 -12.30 1.11
CA ILE A 147 -7.51 -12.39 -0.35
C ILE A 147 -6.52 -13.43 -0.93
N SER A 148 -6.47 -14.61 -0.32
CA SER A 148 -5.61 -15.70 -0.80
C SER A 148 -6.01 -16.16 -2.20
N LEU A 149 -4.99 -16.37 -3.04
CA LEU A 149 -5.08 -16.98 -4.37
C LEU A 149 -4.45 -18.39 -4.38
N GLY A 150 -4.39 -19.03 -3.20
CA GLY A 150 -3.87 -20.37 -3.01
C GLY A 150 -2.51 -20.38 -2.29
N ASP A 151 -2.35 -19.48 -1.32
CA ASP A 151 -1.13 -19.37 -0.52
C ASP A 151 -0.86 -20.63 0.30
N LYS A 152 0.42 -21.02 0.40
CA LYS A 152 0.87 -22.22 1.11
C LYS A 152 2.04 -21.92 2.05
N ASP A 153 1.96 -22.40 3.28
CA ASP A 153 3.00 -22.19 4.31
C ASP A 153 3.44 -20.72 4.45
N SER A 154 2.54 -19.77 4.25
CA SER A 154 2.85 -18.33 4.14
C SER A 154 2.10 -17.50 5.17
N PHE A 155 2.75 -16.49 5.75
CA PHE A 155 2.22 -15.78 6.91
C PHE A 155 2.23 -14.27 6.72
N PHE A 156 1.14 -13.62 7.12
CA PHE A 156 0.91 -12.18 6.90
C PHE A 156 1.01 -11.82 5.41
N VAL A 157 0.27 -12.55 4.58
CA VAL A 157 0.21 -12.31 3.14
C VAL A 157 -1.16 -11.76 2.72
N LEU A 158 -1.16 -10.83 1.78
CA LEU A 158 -2.34 -10.08 1.35
C LEU A 158 -2.43 -10.05 -0.17
N ALA A 159 -3.54 -10.51 -0.75
CA ALA A 159 -3.75 -10.55 -2.19
C ALA A 159 -2.58 -11.23 -2.92
N CYS A 160 -2.23 -12.43 -2.46
CA CYS A 160 -1.04 -13.16 -2.89
C CYS A 160 -1.36 -14.54 -3.48
N LYS A 161 -0.43 -15.05 -4.28
CA LYS A 161 -0.27 -16.48 -4.59
C LYS A 161 1.16 -16.87 -4.25
N SER A 162 1.35 -17.42 -3.06
CA SER A 162 2.68 -17.60 -2.47
C SER A 162 2.96 -18.98 -1.89
N LYS A 163 4.24 -19.31 -1.74
CA LYS A 163 4.71 -20.53 -1.07
C LYS A 163 5.91 -20.23 -0.16
N ARG A 164 5.77 -20.51 1.15
CA ARG A 164 6.80 -20.23 2.18
C ARG A 164 7.25 -18.77 2.15
N CYS A 165 6.28 -17.87 2.24
CA CYS A 165 6.49 -16.42 2.19
C CYS A 165 6.01 -15.70 3.45
N TYR A 166 6.60 -14.55 3.75
CA TYR A 166 6.31 -13.78 4.95
C TYR A 166 6.16 -12.29 4.64
N TYR A 167 5.13 -11.64 5.18
CA TYR A 167 4.95 -10.18 5.06
C TYR A 167 4.90 -9.71 3.59
N CYS A 168 4.01 -10.30 2.79
CA CYS A 168 3.91 -10.01 1.37
C CYS A 168 2.55 -9.39 1.02
N MET A 169 2.53 -8.50 0.04
CA MET A 169 1.29 -7.89 -0.45
C MET A 169 1.28 -7.80 -1.98
N ASN A 170 0.12 -8.07 -2.60
CA ASN A 170 -0.10 -7.95 -4.04
C ASN A 170 1.01 -8.68 -4.83
N GLY A 171 1.20 -9.96 -4.51
CA GLY A 171 2.34 -10.75 -4.98
C GLY A 171 1.90 -12.03 -5.67
N TYR A 172 2.32 -12.25 -6.91
CA TYR A 172 1.92 -13.41 -7.71
C TYR A 172 3.11 -14.31 -8.04
N ASP A 173 2.92 -15.62 -7.91
CA ASP A 173 3.94 -16.64 -8.17
C ASP A 173 5.24 -16.36 -7.40
N ILE A 174 5.11 -16.21 -6.08
CA ILE A 174 6.23 -15.94 -5.17
C ILE A 174 6.58 -17.17 -4.33
N GLU A 175 7.88 -17.40 -4.12
CA GLU A 175 8.35 -18.56 -3.35
C GLU A 175 9.59 -18.23 -2.50
N ASN A 176 9.67 -18.79 -1.29
CA ASN A 176 10.84 -18.67 -0.38
C ASN A 176 11.30 -17.21 -0.14
N SER A 177 10.36 -16.29 0.00
CA SER A 177 10.67 -14.85 -0.01
C SER A 177 9.92 -14.08 1.07
N ALA A 178 10.45 -12.93 1.49
CA ALA A 178 9.82 -12.13 2.54
C ALA A 178 9.90 -10.63 2.26
N GLU A 179 8.96 -9.87 2.85
CA GLU A 179 8.84 -8.42 2.71
C GLU A 179 8.71 -7.99 1.24
N LEU A 180 7.66 -8.46 0.58
CA LEU A 180 7.41 -8.15 -0.83
C LEU A 180 6.15 -7.30 -1.00
N ALA A 181 6.17 -6.34 -1.93
CA ALA A 181 4.97 -5.57 -2.26
C ALA A 181 4.88 -5.30 -3.77
N LEU A 182 3.72 -5.56 -4.37
CA LEU A 182 3.46 -5.28 -5.80
C LEU A 182 4.45 -6.03 -6.70
N VAL A 183 4.48 -7.36 -6.60
CA VAL A 183 5.50 -8.17 -7.29
C VAL A 183 4.90 -9.30 -8.11
N TYR A 184 5.66 -9.73 -9.13
CA TYR A 184 5.31 -10.86 -9.97
C TYR A 184 6.53 -11.76 -10.22
N ASN A 185 6.40 -13.06 -10.00
CA ASN A 185 7.47 -14.04 -10.24
C ASN A 185 8.75 -13.70 -9.43
N VAL A 186 8.71 -13.89 -8.11
CA VAL A 186 9.83 -13.58 -7.21
C VAL A 186 10.20 -14.79 -6.37
N GLN A 187 11.48 -15.15 -6.37
CA GLN A 187 11.97 -16.34 -5.67
C GLN A 187 13.22 -16.05 -4.83
N SER A 188 13.30 -16.66 -3.66
CA SER A 188 14.47 -16.61 -2.77
C SER A 188 14.94 -15.18 -2.46
N SER A 189 14.02 -14.22 -2.34
CA SER A 189 14.34 -12.78 -2.30
C SER A 189 13.78 -12.10 -1.06
N TYR A 190 14.37 -10.96 -0.71
CA TYR A 190 14.01 -10.20 0.50
C TYR A 190 13.85 -8.71 0.20
N ASN A 191 12.77 -8.11 0.71
CA ASN A 191 12.56 -6.67 0.65
C ASN A 191 12.52 -6.13 -0.80
N ILE A 192 11.52 -6.56 -1.57
CA ILE A 192 11.35 -6.24 -3.00
C ILE A 192 10.02 -5.49 -3.19
N VAL A 193 10.04 -4.37 -3.91
CA VAL A 193 8.84 -3.58 -4.17
C VAL A 193 8.73 -3.23 -5.64
N HIS A 194 7.53 -3.37 -6.21
CA HIS A 194 7.21 -2.99 -7.59
C HIS A 194 8.23 -3.57 -8.58
N SER A 195 8.25 -4.89 -8.68
CA SER A 195 9.29 -5.59 -9.44
C SER A 195 8.81 -6.94 -9.97
N GLU A 196 9.42 -7.41 -11.05
CA GLU A 196 9.07 -8.69 -11.66
C GLU A 196 10.29 -9.50 -12.10
N ARG A 197 10.13 -10.83 -12.08
CA ARG A 197 11.17 -11.80 -12.48
C ARG A 197 12.46 -11.57 -11.71
N ILE A 198 12.36 -11.70 -10.39
CA ILE A 198 13.45 -11.43 -9.45
C ILE A 198 13.85 -12.73 -8.76
N HIS A 199 15.15 -13.05 -8.79
CA HIS A 199 15.65 -14.28 -8.19
C HIS A 199 16.90 -14.03 -7.34
N ASN A 200 16.88 -14.49 -6.09
CA ASN A 200 17.98 -14.35 -5.15
C ASN A 200 18.49 -12.90 -5.00
N CYS A 201 17.54 -11.95 -4.87
CA CYS A 201 17.87 -10.53 -4.72
C CYS A 201 17.42 -9.96 -3.37
N LYS A 202 18.05 -8.84 -2.97
CA LYS A 202 17.73 -8.13 -1.72
C LYS A 202 17.60 -6.64 -1.97
N PHE A 203 16.61 -5.96 -1.38
CA PHE A 203 16.45 -4.50 -1.48
C PHE A 203 16.37 -4.02 -2.94
N VAL A 204 15.34 -4.49 -3.67
CA VAL A 204 15.08 -4.09 -5.05
C VAL A 204 13.82 -3.24 -5.11
N ARG A 205 13.88 -2.17 -5.89
CA ARG A 205 12.79 -1.25 -6.21
C ARG A 205 12.75 -1.06 -7.71
N GLU A 206 11.57 -1.11 -8.33
CA GLU A 206 11.43 -0.87 -9.77
C GLU A 206 12.29 -1.83 -10.63
N GLY A 207 12.48 -3.08 -10.18
CA GLY A 207 13.38 -4.04 -10.81
C GLY A 207 12.69 -5.00 -11.77
N HIS A 208 13.36 -5.34 -12.88
CA HIS A 208 12.86 -6.30 -13.87
C HIS A 208 13.98 -7.24 -14.30
N ASP A 209 13.76 -8.56 -14.30
CA ASP A 209 14.76 -9.54 -14.78
C ASP A 209 16.10 -9.46 -14.01
N CYS A 210 16.05 -9.38 -12.68
CA CYS A 210 17.26 -9.21 -11.87
C CYS A 210 17.60 -10.48 -11.08
N LEU A 211 18.90 -10.83 -11.07
CA LEU A 211 19.42 -12.06 -10.47
C LEU A 211 20.59 -11.78 -9.53
N ASN A 212 20.67 -12.48 -8.40
CA ASN A 212 21.85 -12.50 -7.52
C ASN A 212 22.37 -11.09 -7.16
N SER A 213 21.47 -10.15 -6.88
CA SER A 213 21.81 -8.73 -6.75
C SER A 213 21.25 -8.11 -5.49
N SER A 214 21.86 -7.01 -5.03
CA SER A 214 21.40 -6.26 -3.85
C SER A 214 21.38 -4.76 -4.11
N PHE A 215 20.44 -4.04 -3.49
CA PHE A 215 20.35 -2.58 -3.57
C PHE A 215 20.20 -2.08 -5.01
N LEU A 216 19.11 -2.47 -5.66
CA LEU A 216 18.81 -2.08 -7.04
C LEU A 216 17.62 -1.13 -7.10
N PHE A 217 17.75 -0.06 -7.88
CA PHE A 217 16.64 0.85 -8.17
C PHE A 217 16.53 1.08 -9.67
N ASP A 218 15.35 0.81 -10.23
CA ASP A 218 15.10 0.92 -11.67
C ASP A 218 16.17 0.18 -12.48
N CYS A 219 16.30 -1.12 -12.28
CA CYS A 219 17.28 -1.95 -12.98
C CYS A 219 16.57 -3.02 -13.81
N ARG A 220 17.03 -3.23 -15.06
CA ARG A 220 16.51 -4.28 -15.94
C ARG A 220 17.61 -5.21 -16.41
N ASN A 221 17.36 -6.52 -16.38
CA ASN A 221 18.28 -7.54 -16.87
C ASN A 221 19.68 -7.37 -16.24
N CYS A 222 19.73 -7.24 -14.91
CA CYS A 222 20.96 -7.01 -14.18
C CYS A 222 21.28 -8.22 -13.29
N GLU A 223 22.55 -8.64 -13.30
CA GLU A 223 23.00 -9.81 -12.56
C GLU A 223 24.24 -9.47 -11.73
N TYR A 224 24.39 -10.01 -10.52
CA TYR A 224 25.58 -9.75 -9.70
C TYR A 224 25.86 -8.25 -9.55
N CYS A 225 24.84 -7.47 -9.22
CA CYS A 225 24.96 -6.04 -9.01
C CYS A 225 24.71 -5.72 -7.53
N PHE A 226 25.52 -4.83 -6.98
CA PHE A 226 25.44 -4.38 -5.60
C PHE A 226 25.41 -2.85 -5.60
N GLY A 227 24.25 -2.23 -5.43
CA GLY A 227 24.09 -0.78 -5.58
C GLY A 227 24.13 -0.31 -7.01
N ALA A 228 23.08 -0.56 -7.77
CA ALA A 228 22.97 -0.09 -9.13
C ALA A 228 21.65 0.63 -9.35
N THR A 229 21.70 1.75 -10.06
CA THR A 229 20.51 2.56 -10.37
C THR A 229 20.40 2.89 -11.84
N ASN A 230 19.18 2.80 -12.38
CA ASN A 230 18.87 3.09 -13.78
C ASN A 230 19.74 2.30 -14.79
N LYS A 231 20.07 1.04 -14.47
CA LYS A 231 20.94 0.20 -15.31
C LYS A 231 20.15 -0.83 -16.11
N ARG A 232 20.68 -1.17 -17.28
CA ARG A 232 20.09 -2.12 -18.23
C ARG A 232 21.18 -3.05 -18.73
N ASN A 233 20.98 -4.37 -18.68
CA ASN A 233 21.90 -5.37 -19.23
C ASN A 233 23.32 -5.27 -18.63
N ARG A 234 23.44 -5.14 -17.31
CA ARG A 234 24.74 -4.98 -16.63
C ARG A 234 25.02 -6.12 -15.67
N LYS A 235 26.31 -6.40 -15.49
CA LYS A 235 26.79 -7.36 -14.49
C LYS A 235 27.96 -6.78 -13.71
N TYR A 236 28.18 -7.29 -12.50
CA TYR A 236 29.35 -6.97 -11.66
C TYR A 236 29.49 -5.46 -11.40
N LEU A 237 28.37 -4.82 -11.07
CA LEU A 237 28.36 -3.44 -10.60
C LEU A 237 28.53 -3.40 -9.09
N PHE A 238 29.38 -2.52 -8.60
CA PHE A 238 29.48 -2.19 -7.18
C PHE A 238 29.34 -0.67 -7.03
N TRP A 239 28.20 -0.20 -6.54
CA TRP A 239 27.91 1.23 -6.42
C TRP A 239 28.04 1.98 -7.75
N ASN A 240 27.37 1.46 -8.79
CA ASN A 240 27.44 1.89 -10.20
C ASN A 240 28.83 1.81 -10.87
N GLU A 241 29.89 1.43 -10.15
CA GLU A 241 31.22 1.14 -10.70
C GLU A 241 31.23 -0.22 -11.39
N GLN A 242 31.73 -0.29 -12.62
CA GLN A 242 31.92 -1.56 -13.33
C GLN A 242 33.20 -2.23 -12.87
N LEU A 243 33.09 -3.45 -12.36
CA LEU A 243 34.23 -4.24 -11.92
C LEU A 243 34.43 -5.46 -12.82
N SER A 244 35.62 -6.06 -12.70
CA SER A 244 35.80 -7.46 -13.08
C SER A 244 35.02 -8.38 -12.13
N LYS A 245 34.80 -9.62 -12.56
CA LYS A 245 34.12 -10.63 -11.75
C LYS A 245 34.85 -10.85 -10.41
N ASP A 246 36.16 -11.08 -10.46
CA ASP A 246 36.96 -11.43 -9.28
C ASP A 246 36.99 -10.29 -8.26
N GLU A 247 37.13 -9.05 -8.73
CA GLU A 247 37.08 -7.86 -7.86
C GLU A 247 35.69 -7.68 -7.25
N TRP A 248 34.63 -7.92 -8.01
CA TRP A 248 33.26 -7.83 -7.51
C TRP A 248 32.99 -8.88 -6.44
N GLU A 249 33.38 -10.14 -6.70
CA GLU A 249 33.24 -11.24 -5.75
C GLU A 249 34.00 -10.95 -4.46
N HIS A 250 35.22 -10.40 -4.56
CA HIS A 250 36.00 -9.98 -3.40
C HIS A 250 35.28 -8.89 -2.59
N ARG A 251 34.85 -7.80 -3.22
CA ARG A 251 34.18 -6.68 -2.52
C ARG A 251 32.86 -7.10 -1.86
N VAL A 252 32.07 -7.97 -2.51
CA VAL A 252 30.79 -8.42 -1.95
C VAL A 252 31.00 -9.44 -0.82
N ALA A 253 32.04 -10.27 -0.87
CA ALA A 253 32.37 -11.20 0.21
C ALA A 253 32.71 -10.51 1.53
N GLU A 254 33.20 -9.27 1.49
CA GLU A 254 33.46 -8.44 2.67
C GLU A 254 32.18 -7.88 3.34
N VAL A 255 31.03 -7.99 2.65
CA VAL A 255 29.75 -7.43 3.12
C VAL A 255 28.83 -8.51 3.65
N ASP A 256 28.70 -8.59 4.96
CA ASP A 256 27.71 -9.46 5.61
C ASP A 256 26.42 -8.72 5.99
N LEU A 257 25.40 -8.88 5.14
CA LEU A 257 24.07 -8.29 5.34
C LEU A 257 23.25 -8.97 6.45
N SER A 258 23.73 -10.07 7.06
CA SER A 258 23.08 -10.66 8.24
C SER A 258 23.26 -9.80 9.49
N PHE A 259 24.34 -9.00 9.55
CA PHE A 259 24.56 -8.05 10.63
C PHE A 259 23.74 -6.78 10.44
N TYR A 260 22.83 -6.52 11.40
CA TYR A 260 21.95 -5.36 11.37
C TYR A 260 22.67 -4.03 11.09
N LYS A 261 23.79 -3.75 11.76
CA LYS A 261 24.53 -2.49 11.57
C LYS A 261 25.09 -2.33 10.16
N ILE A 262 25.65 -3.41 9.58
CA ILE A 262 26.18 -3.41 8.22
C ILE A 262 25.05 -3.22 7.22
N ARG A 263 23.97 -4.01 7.37
CA ARG A 263 22.77 -3.89 6.53
C ARG A 263 22.19 -2.48 6.54
N ARG A 264 22.04 -1.88 7.73
CA ARG A 264 21.52 -0.51 7.89
C ARG A 264 22.37 0.54 7.20
N HIS A 265 23.70 0.43 7.31
CA HIS A 265 24.61 1.32 6.60
C HIS A 265 24.38 1.30 5.08
N TRP A 266 24.26 0.10 4.49
CA TRP A 266 24.01 -0.04 3.06
C TRP A 266 22.60 0.39 2.64
N GLU A 267 21.58 0.16 3.47
CA GLU A 267 20.22 0.67 3.23
C GLU A 267 20.17 2.20 3.21
N GLU A 268 20.88 2.86 4.14
CA GLU A 268 20.98 4.33 4.20
C GLU A 268 21.69 4.87 2.96
N LYS A 269 22.84 4.28 2.61
CA LYS A 269 23.58 4.63 1.38
C LYS A 269 22.76 4.39 0.12
N PHE A 270 21.96 3.33 0.08
CA PHE A 270 21.06 3.03 -1.04
C PHE A 270 19.94 4.07 -1.14
N ARG A 271 19.37 4.50 -0.01
CA ARG A 271 18.35 5.56 0.01
C ARG A 271 18.85 6.87 -0.59
N GLU A 272 20.08 7.26 -0.27
CA GLU A 272 20.74 8.44 -0.85
C GLU A 272 20.95 8.28 -2.36
N LEU A 273 21.38 7.09 -2.78
CA LEU A 273 21.56 6.77 -4.20
C LEU A 273 20.22 6.85 -4.97
N VAL A 274 19.13 6.35 -4.40
CA VAL A 274 17.78 6.45 -4.97
C VAL A 274 17.30 7.90 -5.05
N ALA A 275 17.54 8.71 -4.02
CA ALA A 275 17.12 10.10 -3.98
C ALA A 275 17.75 10.97 -5.10
N SER A 276 18.90 10.55 -5.63
CA SER A 276 19.60 11.20 -6.75
C SER A 276 19.36 10.53 -8.11
N SER A 277 18.57 9.46 -8.15
CA SER A 277 18.30 8.67 -9.36
C SER A 277 17.07 9.19 -10.11
N ILE A 278 16.96 8.81 -11.38
CA ILE A 278 15.81 9.19 -12.23
C ILE A 278 14.69 8.18 -11.97
N TRP A 279 13.49 8.67 -11.69
CA TRP A 279 12.32 7.81 -11.54
C TRP A 279 11.82 7.33 -12.91
N PRO A 280 11.37 6.07 -13.05
CA PRO A 280 10.91 5.53 -14.33
C PRO A 280 9.81 6.35 -15.03
N GLU A 281 9.05 7.13 -14.27
CA GLU A 281 7.95 7.96 -14.77
C GLU A 281 8.39 9.32 -15.34
N ASN A 282 9.66 9.70 -15.17
CA ASN A 282 10.25 10.95 -15.68
C ASN A 282 11.07 10.71 -16.97
#